data_AF-A0A3B9MY31-F1
#
_entry.id   AF-A0A3B9MY31-F1
#
_cell.length_a   1.000
_cell.length_b   1.000
_cell.length_c   1.000
_cell.angle_alpha   90.00
_cell.angle_beta   90.00
_cell.angle_gamma   90.00
#
_symmetry.space_group_name_H-M   'P 1'
#
loop_
_entity.id
_entity.type
_entity.pdbx_description
1 polymer ?
#
loop_
_entity_poly.entity_id
_entity_poly.type
_entity_poly.pdbx_seq_one_letter_code
_entity_poly.pdbx_strand_id
1 'polypeptide(L)'
;MKETIRFLTITSVMAGAILTGVFMTGAILTSCQSTAEKEENAHDKVQEAKNDLDDAKQDLNQAQQEALAEYQQFKKESAEKIAAHEKSIAEFKSRIAIEKQENRAEYEQKLADLEQKNSDLKRKLDEFKEAGKDKWEAFKSEFSRDMEEIGESIRDLTVKNVN
;
A
#
# COMPACT_ATOMS: atom_id res chain seq x y z
N MET A 1 19.97 5.19 25.17
CA MET A 1 18.81 4.45 25.71
C MET A 1 17.60 4.77 24.86
N LYS A 2 17.32 3.93 23.86
CA LYS A 2 16.09 3.96 23.07
C LYS A 2 15.65 2.50 23.01
N GLU A 3 14.76 2.14 23.92
CA GLU A 3 14.14 0.81 23.98
C GLU A 3 13.18 0.67 22.80
N THR A 4 13.55 -0.21 21.88
CA THR A 4 12.77 -0.60 20.72
C THR A 4 11.85 -1.73 21.11
N ILE A 5 10.58 -1.39 21.24
CA ILE A 5 9.44 -2.29 21.13
C ILE A 5 9.55 -3.04 19.79
N ARG A 6 9.53 -4.36 19.82
CA ARG A 6 8.89 -5.19 18.77
C ARG A 6 8.53 -6.56 19.31
N PHE A 7 7.26 -6.62 19.71
CA PHE A 7 6.39 -7.78 19.74
C PHE A 7 6.45 -8.58 18.41
N LEU A 8 6.08 -9.86 18.51
CA LEU A 8 5.85 -10.86 17.46
C LEU A 8 7.10 -11.48 16.82
N THR A 9 7.40 -12.72 17.21
CA THR A 9 7.03 -13.91 16.41
C THR A 9 7.25 -15.16 17.25
N ILE A 10 6.16 -15.72 17.75
CA ILE A 10 6.13 -17.06 18.34
C ILE A 10 6.33 -18.04 17.17
N THR A 11 7.55 -18.54 17.01
CA THR A 11 7.83 -19.75 16.23
C THR A 11 8.02 -20.89 17.22
N SER A 12 6.92 -21.47 17.67
CA SER A 12 6.96 -22.78 18.34
C SER A 12 6.84 -23.86 17.27
N VAL A 13 7.97 -24.20 16.65
CA VAL A 13 8.13 -25.48 15.94
C VAL A 13 8.75 -26.43 16.96
N MET A 14 7.91 -27.19 17.66
CA MET A 14 8.39 -28.27 18.53
C MET A 14 8.38 -29.58 17.74
N ALA A 15 9.55 -29.87 17.20
CA ALA A 15 9.98 -31.23 16.86
C ALA A 15 9.98 -32.11 18.12
N GLY A 16 9.58 -33.37 17.98
CA GLY A 16 9.60 -34.33 19.08
C GLY A 16 9.37 -35.76 18.61
N ALA A 17 10.34 -36.34 17.91
CA ALA A 17 10.45 -37.78 17.74
C ALA A 17 11.15 -38.39 18.97
N ILE A 18 10.51 -39.30 19.70
CA ILE A 18 11.19 -40.21 20.63
C ILE A 18 10.59 -41.61 20.46
N LEU A 19 11.38 -42.51 19.88
CA LEU A 19 11.17 -43.95 19.87
C LEU A 19 11.89 -44.55 21.08
N THR A 20 11.13 -45.10 22.03
CA THR A 20 11.66 -46.09 23.00
C THR A 20 10.61 -47.18 23.20
N GLY A 21 10.96 -48.41 22.83
CA GLY A 21 10.14 -49.59 23.06
C GLY A 21 10.25 -50.11 24.49
N VAL A 22 9.11 -50.39 25.12
CA VAL A 22 8.98 -51.33 26.24
C VAL A 22 7.70 -52.13 26.02
N PHE A 23 7.86 -53.45 25.94
CA PHE A 23 6.80 -54.44 25.95
C PHE A 23 6.40 -54.68 27.41
N MET A 24 5.15 -54.39 27.80
CA MET A 24 4.53 -54.94 29.01
C MET A 24 3.03 -55.15 28.77
N THR A 25 2.65 -56.42 28.84
CA THR A 25 1.28 -56.94 28.84
C THR A 25 0.56 -56.53 30.12
N GLY A 26 -0.55 -55.82 29.96
CA GLY A 26 -1.53 -55.55 30.99
C GLY A 26 -2.85 -55.18 30.31
N ALA A 27 -3.79 -56.12 30.27
CA ALA A 27 -5.15 -55.88 29.79
C ALA A 27 -5.86 -54.97 30.80
N ILE A 28 -5.82 -53.67 30.55
CA ILE A 28 -6.72 -52.69 31.16
C ILE A 28 -7.72 -52.35 30.06
N LEU A 29 -8.99 -52.65 30.34
CA LEU A 29 -10.13 -52.47 29.44
C LEU A 29 -10.20 -51.01 28.96
N THR A 30 -9.62 -50.76 27.79
CA THR A 30 -9.89 -49.56 27.00
C THR A 30 -11.38 -49.55 26.71
N SER A 31 -12.10 -48.62 27.34
CA SER A 31 -13.41 -48.21 26.84
C SER A 31 -13.19 -47.77 25.40
N CYS A 32 -13.65 -48.59 24.46
CA CYS A 32 -13.65 -48.32 23.04
C CYS A 32 -14.44 -47.03 22.79
N GLN A 33 -13.75 -45.90 22.73
CA GLN A 33 -14.21 -44.83 21.87
C GLN A 33 -14.05 -45.37 20.46
N SER A 34 -15.18 -45.70 19.83
CA SER A 34 -15.22 -46.49 18.60
C SER A 34 -14.30 -45.87 17.53
N THR A 35 -13.63 -46.70 16.74
CA THR A 35 -12.82 -46.25 15.59
C THR A 35 -13.59 -45.31 14.67
N ALA A 36 -14.93 -45.43 14.63
CA ALA A 36 -15.83 -44.52 13.94
C ALA A 36 -15.78 -43.07 14.49
N GLU A 37 -15.77 -42.85 15.81
CA GLU A 37 -15.68 -41.49 16.39
C GLU A 37 -14.32 -40.82 16.16
N LYS A 38 -13.22 -41.58 16.11
CA LYS A 38 -11.89 -41.02 15.78
C LYS A 38 -11.75 -40.69 14.29
N GLU A 39 -12.41 -41.44 13.42
CA GLU A 39 -12.44 -41.21 11.97
C GLU A 39 -13.36 -40.03 11.61
N GLU A 40 -14.52 -39.91 12.26
CA GLU A 40 -15.45 -38.77 12.16
C GLU A 40 -14.79 -37.45 12.61
N ASN A 41 -14.16 -37.43 13.79
CA ASN A 41 -13.40 -36.26 14.26
C ASN A 41 -12.23 -35.87 13.36
N ALA A 42 -11.62 -36.83 12.65
CA ALA A 42 -10.55 -36.56 11.69
C ALA A 42 -11.12 -35.99 10.39
N HIS A 43 -12.24 -36.53 9.91
CA HIS A 43 -12.94 -36.05 8.73
C HIS A 43 -13.46 -34.62 8.92
N ASP A 44 -14.06 -34.32 10.07
CA ASP A 44 -14.59 -32.99 10.40
C ASP A 44 -13.48 -31.94 10.43
N LYS A 45 -12.33 -32.25 11.04
CA LYS A 45 -11.16 -31.35 11.05
C LYS A 45 -10.57 -31.13 9.65
N VAL A 46 -10.57 -32.14 8.79
CA VAL A 46 -10.13 -31.99 7.40
C VAL A 46 -11.12 -31.14 6.62
N GLN A 47 -12.42 -31.26 6.89
CA GLN A 47 -13.44 -30.45 6.23
C GLN A 47 -13.39 -28.99 6.69
N GLU A 48 -13.21 -28.75 7.99
CA GLU A 48 -12.99 -27.42 8.56
C GLU A 48 -11.75 -26.75 7.95
N ALA A 49 -10.61 -27.46 7.91
CA ALA A 49 -9.39 -26.94 7.31
C ALA A 49 -9.52 -26.64 5.80
N LYS A 50 -10.38 -27.37 5.07
CA LYS A 50 -10.69 -27.08 3.66
C LYS A 50 -11.53 -25.82 3.52
N ASN A 51 -12.57 -25.67 4.36
CA ASN A 51 -13.41 -24.49 4.37
C ASN A 51 -12.57 -23.24 4.72
N ASP A 52 -11.74 -23.31 5.76
CA ASP A 52 -10.82 -22.24 6.15
C ASP A 52 -9.86 -21.87 5.03
N LEU A 53 -9.35 -22.86 4.29
CA LEU A 53 -8.48 -22.63 3.14
C LEU A 53 -9.22 -21.94 1.99
N ASP A 54 -10.46 -22.33 1.72
CA ASP A 54 -11.26 -21.72 0.65
C ASP A 54 -11.69 -20.29 1.00
N ASP A 55 -12.06 -20.04 2.25
CA ASP A 55 -12.32 -18.70 2.79
C ASP A 55 -11.05 -17.83 2.67
N ALA A 56 -9.89 -18.34 3.11
CA ALA A 56 -8.62 -17.62 3.00
C ALA A 56 -8.22 -17.30 1.54
N LYS A 57 -8.53 -18.19 0.58
CA LYS A 57 -8.33 -17.90 -0.85
C LYS A 57 -9.28 -16.83 -1.36
N GLN A 58 -10.54 -16.87 -0.93
CA GLN A 58 -11.54 -15.88 -1.32
C GLN A 58 -11.13 -14.49 -0.80
N ASP A 59 -10.76 -14.39 0.47
CA ASP A 59 -10.29 -13.17 1.10
C ASP A 59 -9.04 -12.61 0.40
N LEU A 60 -8.09 -13.49 0.06
CA LEU A 60 -6.90 -13.10 -0.69
C LEU A 60 -7.25 -12.54 -2.07
N ASN A 61 -8.14 -13.21 -2.81
CA ASN A 61 -8.56 -12.76 -4.14
C ASN A 61 -9.30 -11.42 -4.06
N GLN A 62 -10.18 -11.23 -3.07
CA GLN A 62 -10.88 -9.97 -2.87
C GLN A 62 -9.89 -8.84 -2.54
N ALA A 63 -8.96 -9.07 -1.60
CA ALA A 63 -7.95 -8.08 -1.25
C ALA A 63 -7.06 -7.69 -2.44
N GLN A 64 -6.75 -8.63 -3.34
CA GLN A 64 -6.00 -8.34 -4.56
C GLN A 64 -6.82 -7.48 -5.55
N GLN A 65 -8.11 -7.74 -5.70
CA GLN A 65 -8.99 -6.96 -6.56
C GLN A 65 -9.16 -5.53 -6.03
N GLU A 66 -9.38 -5.37 -4.73
CA GLU A 66 -9.49 -4.06 -4.07
C GLU A 66 -8.20 -3.25 -4.21
N ALA A 67 -7.03 -3.87 -3.97
CA ALA A 67 -5.74 -3.21 -4.14
C ALA A 67 -5.50 -2.75 -5.59
N LEU A 68 -5.89 -3.56 -6.58
CA LEU A 68 -5.81 -3.18 -7.99
C LEU A 68 -6.73 -2.01 -8.32
N ALA A 69 -7.97 -2.03 -7.84
CA ALA A 69 -8.94 -0.96 -8.06
C ALA A 69 -8.47 0.36 -7.42
N GLU A 70 -7.97 0.30 -6.19
CA GLU A 70 -7.40 1.46 -5.48
C GLU A 70 -6.22 2.06 -6.25
N TYR A 71 -5.30 1.21 -6.72
CA TYR A 71 -4.15 1.64 -7.52
C TYR A 71 -4.57 2.34 -8.83
N GLN A 72 -5.54 1.77 -9.55
CA GLN A 72 -6.05 2.35 -10.79
C GLN A 72 -6.74 3.69 -10.54
N GLN A 73 -7.56 3.78 -9.49
CA GLN A 73 -8.24 5.01 -9.11
C GLN A 73 -7.23 6.10 -8.74
N PHE A 74 -6.24 5.78 -7.90
CA PHE A 74 -5.19 6.71 -7.51
C PHE A 74 -4.42 7.24 -8.74
N LYS A 75 -4.06 6.36 -9.68
CA LYS A 75 -3.39 6.77 -10.92
C LYS A 75 -4.23 7.73 -11.76
N LYS A 76 -5.51 7.44 -11.90
CA LYS A 76 -6.44 8.30 -12.64
C LYS A 76 -6.54 9.69 -12.00
N GLU A 77 -6.85 9.76 -10.70
CA GLU A 77 -6.99 11.02 -9.98
C GLU A 77 -5.70 11.83 -9.99
N SER A 78 -4.56 11.16 -9.85
CA SER A 78 -3.23 11.79 -9.91
C SER A 78 -2.96 12.39 -11.29
N ALA A 79 -3.27 11.65 -12.36
CA ALA A 79 -3.12 12.15 -13.73
C ALA A 79 -4.03 13.36 -14.01
N GLU A 80 -5.27 13.34 -13.50
CA GLU A 80 -6.19 14.48 -13.61
C GLU A 80 -5.66 15.73 -12.90
N LYS A 81 -5.11 15.58 -11.68
CA LYS A 81 -4.49 16.70 -10.95
C LYS A 81 -3.24 17.24 -11.64
N ILE A 82 -2.36 16.36 -12.13
CA ILE A 82 -1.18 16.75 -12.91
C ILE A 82 -1.60 17.56 -14.15
N ALA A 83 -2.60 17.10 -14.89
CA ALA A 83 -3.10 17.83 -16.06
C ALA A 83 -3.68 19.20 -15.69
N ALA A 84 -4.35 19.31 -14.54
CA ALA A 84 -4.82 20.61 -14.03
C ALA A 84 -3.65 21.54 -13.69
N HIS A 85 -2.58 21.03 -13.06
CA HIS A 85 -1.36 21.80 -12.81
C HIS A 85 -0.69 22.25 -14.10
N GLU A 86 -0.55 21.37 -15.10
CA GLU A 86 -0.01 21.73 -16.44
C GLU A 86 -0.78 22.91 -17.06
N LYS A 87 -2.12 22.88 -16.96
CA LYS A 87 -2.97 23.97 -17.44
C LYS A 87 -2.71 25.28 -16.70
N SER A 88 -2.69 25.26 -15.36
CA SER A 88 -2.42 26.47 -14.56
C SER A 88 -1.01 27.02 -14.77
N ILE A 89 -0.01 26.15 -14.94
CA ILE A 89 1.37 26.54 -15.28
C ILE A 89 1.39 27.24 -16.65
N ALA A 90 0.70 26.70 -17.66
CA ALA A 90 0.61 27.31 -18.98
C ALA A 90 -0.10 28.68 -18.97
N GLU A 91 -1.17 28.80 -18.19
CA GLU A 91 -1.87 30.07 -17.96
C GLU A 91 -0.94 31.08 -17.29
N PHE A 92 -0.21 30.67 -16.26
CA PHE A 92 0.74 31.54 -15.56
C PHE A 92 1.88 32.00 -16.48
N LYS A 93 2.44 31.08 -17.29
CA LYS A 93 3.46 31.40 -18.31
C LYS A 93 2.99 32.48 -19.29
N SER A 94 1.74 32.40 -19.72
CA SER A 94 1.14 33.37 -20.64
C SER A 94 1.01 34.75 -20.00
N ARG A 95 0.74 34.81 -18.68
CA ARG A 95 0.64 36.06 -17.92
C ARG A 95 1.99 36.74 -17.71
N ILE A 96 3.04 35.96 -17.37
CA ILE A 96 4.40 36.51 -17.21
C ILE A 96 4.87 37.20 -18.50
N ALA A 97 4.52 36.65 -19.66
CA ALA A 97 4.92 37.21 -20.96
C ALA A 97 4.38 38.64 -21.22
N ILE A 98 3.32 39.05 -20.52
CA ILE A 98 2.69 40.38 -20.64
C ILE A 98 2.91 41.28 -19.41
N GLU A 99 3.55 40.77 -18.36
CA GLU A 99 3.80 41.47 -17.09
C GLU A 99 5.01 42.43 -17.18
N LYS A 100 5.11 43.38 -16.26
CA LYS A 100 6.25 44.31 -16.16
C LYS A 100 7.55 43.57 -15.80
N GLN A 101 8.68 44.12 -16.27
CA GLN A 101 10.00 43.49 -16.18
C GLN A 101 10.54 43.31 -14.74
N GLU A 102 10.09 44.13 -13.77
CA GLU A 102 10.62 44.15 -12.39
C GLU A 102 10.49 42.79 -11.66
N ASN A 103 9.41 42.04 -11.87
CA ASN A 103 9.17 40.76 -11.18
C ASN A 103 9.38 39.53 -12.07
N ARG A 104 9.78 39.77 -13.33
CA ARG A 104 9.80 38.73 -14.36
C ARG A 104 10.76 37.59 -14.02
N ALA A 105 11.94 37.90 -13.50
CA ALA A 105 12.95 36.89 -13.16
C ALA A 105 12.48 35.96 -12.03
N GLU A 106 11.82 36.50 -10.99
CA GLU A 106 11.28 35.68 -9.89
C GLU A 106 10.15 34.77 -10.39
N TYR A 107 9.29 35.26 -11.27
CA TYR A 107 8.22 34.46 -11.86
C TYR A 107 8.72 33.40 -12.83
N GLU A 108 9.74 33.70 -13.64
CA GLU A 108 10.39 32.71 -14.51
C GLU A 108 11.05 31.59 -13.69
N GLN A 109 11.69 31.92 -12.56
CA GLN A 109 12.25 30.91 -11.66
C GLN A 109 11.16 30.01 -11.06
N LYS A 110 10.09 30.60 -10.51
CA LYS A 110 8.98 29.81 -9.95
C LYS A 110 8.27 28.96 -11.00
N LEU A 111 8.15 29.48 -12.23
CA LEU A 111 7.60 28.73 -13.34
C LEU A 111 8.46 27.49 -13.65
N ALA A 112 9.79 27.65 -13.71
CA ALA A 112 10.70 26.54 -13.93
C ALA A 112 10.63 25.50 -12.81
N ASP A 113 10.55 25.94 -11.55
CA ASP A 113 10.40 25.06 -10.39
C ASP A 113 9.08 24.25 -10.46
N LEU A 114 7.98 24.90 -10.85
CA LEU A 114 6.69 24.25 -11.03
C LEU A 114 6.67 23.26 -12.19
N GLU A 115 7.24 23.62 -13.34
CA GLU A 115 7.38 22.74 -14.50
C GLU A 115 8.19 21.49 -14.13
N GLN A 116 9.30 21.66 -13.40
CA GLN A 116 10.14 20.56 -12.94
C GLN A 116 9.39 19.64 -11.97
N LYS A 117 8.80 20.19 -10.90
CA LYS A 117 8.06 19.39 -9.90
C LYS A 117 6.91 18.61 -10.52
N ASN A 118 6.17 19.23 -11.44
CA ASN A 118 5.05 18.57 -12.10
C ASN A 118 5.52 17.44 -13.05
N SER A 119 6.65 17.65 -13.75
CA SER A 119 7.30 16.59 -14.53
C SER A 119 7.79 15.44 -13.64
N ASP A 120 8.33 15.75 -12.47
CA ASP A 120 8.78 14.74 -11.51
C ASP A 120 7.61 13.92 -10.95
N LEU A 121 6.46 14.53 -10.66
CA LEU A 121 5.26 13.80 -10.27
C LEU A 121 4.81 12.82 -11.36
N LYS A 122 4.77 13.27 -12.62
CA LYS A 122 4.41 12.41 -13.75
C LYS A 122 5.33 11.20 -13.84
N ARG A 123 6.64 11.43 -13.74
CA ARG A 123 7.65 10.37 -13.72
C ARG A 123 7.46 9.43 -12.51
N LYS A 124 7.28 9.97 -11.29
CA LYS A 124 7.05 9.16 -10.08
C LYS A 124 5.81 8.25 -10.24
N LEU A 125 4.73 8.76 -10.84
CA LEU A 125 3.50 8.00 -11.09
C LEU A 125 3.70 6.86 -12.10
N ASP A 126 4.48 7.12 -13.15
CA ASP A 126 4.76 6.15 -14.22
C ASP A 126 5.77 5.08 -13.80
N GLU A 127 6.75 5.46 -12.98
CA GLU A 127 7.86 4.58 -12.55
C GLU A 127 7.49 3.69 -11.35
N PHE A 128 6.43 4.00 -10.61
CA PHE A 128 6.03 3.18 -9.46
C PHE A 128 5.59 1.76 -9.89
N LYS A 129 6.44 0.78 -9.57
CA LYS A 129 6.27 -0.65 -9.87
C LYS A 129 6.47 -1.56 -8.64
N GLU A 130 6.70 -0.95 -7.48
CA GLU A 130 7.00 -1.67 -6.26
C GLU A 130 5.74 -2.36 -5.72
N ALA A 131 5.90 -3.61 -5.29
CA ALA A 131 4.83 -4.39 -4.68
C ALA A 131 4.90 -4.32 -3.14
N GLY A 132 3.74 -4.42 -2.51
CA GLY A 132 3.59 -4.49 -1.05
C GLY A 132 2.91 -3.26 -0.46
N LYS A 133 2.06 -3.49 0.54
CA LYS A 133 1.23 -2.47 1.17
C LYS A 133 2.04 -1.30 1.72
N ASP A 134 3.11 -1.57 2.46
CA ASP A 134 3.91 -0.51 3.10
C ASP A 134 4.57 0.43 2.08
N LYS A 135 5.06 -0.12 0.97
CA LYS A 135 5.67 0.68 -0.11
C LYS A 135 4.62 1.51 -0.84
N TRP A 136 3.43 0.94 -1.04
CA TRP A 136 2.29 1.63 -1.64
C TRP A 136 1.81 2.81 -0.78
N GLU A 137 1.64 2.59 0.53
CA GLU A 137 1.23 3.65 1.46
C GLU A 137 2.27 4.78 1.55
N ALA A 138 3.56 4.43 1.64
CA ALA A 138 4.63 5.41 1.64
C ALA A 138 4.64 6.24 0.36
N PHE A 139 4.51 5.59 -0.81
CA PHE A 139 4.42 6.26 -2.09
C PHE A 139 3.23 7.22 -2.16
N LYS A 140 2.01 6.75 -1.82
CA LYS A 140 0.80 7.60 -1.82
C LYS A 140 0.98 8.82 -0.93
N SER A 141 1.53 8.65 0.26
CA SER A 141 1.74 9.74 1.21
C SER A 141 2.71 10.79 0.67
N GLU A 142 3.88 10.36 0.17
CA GLU A 142 4.86 11.27 -0.42
C GLU A 142 4.31 11.98 -1.65
N PHE A 143 3.72 11.22 -2.57
CA PHE A 143 3.16 11.73 -3.81
C PHE A 143 2.04 12.75 -3.56
N SER A 144 1.16 12.49 -2.60
CA SER A 144 0.06 13.40 -2.27
C SER A 144 0.58 14.71 -1.69
N ARG A 145 1.60 14.66 -0.82
CA ARG A 145 2.23 15.87 -0.28
C ARG A 145 2.88 16.71 -1.39
N ASP A 146 3.62 16.06 -2.29
CA ASP A 146 4.25 16.74 -3.41
C ASP A 146 3.20 17.38 -4.34
N MET A 147 2.06 16.72 -4.54
CA MET A 147 0.92 17.27 -5.29
C MET A 147 0.31 18.51 -4.63
N GLU A 148 0.12 18.47 -3.31
CA GLU A 148 -0.40 19.60 -2.53
C GLU A 148 0.54 20.80 -2.59
N GLU A 149 1.85 20.59 -2.45
CA GLU A 149 2.87 21.64 -2.50
C GLU A 149 2.86 22.40 -3.84
N ILE A 150 2.67 21.70 -4.96
CA ILE A 150 2.51 22.34 -6.28
C ILE A 150 1.22 23.16 -6.33
N GLY A 151 0.11 22.61 -5.85
CA GLY A 151 -1.18 23.30 -5.82
C GLY A 151 -1.11 24.60 -5.00
N GLU A 152 -0.47 24.57 -3.83
CA GLU A 152 -0.22 25.75 -3.00
C GLU A 152 0.67 26.77 -3.72
N SER A 153 1.76 26.31 -4.34
CA SER A 153 2.68 27.17 -5.09
C SER A 153 1.98 27.88 -6.26
N ILE A 154 1.10 27.19 -6.99
CA ILE A 154 0.27 27.78 -8.06
C ILE A 154 -0.72 28.82 -7.50
N ARG A 155 -1.35 28.53 -6.36
CA ARG A 155 -2.30 29.44 -5.71
C ARG A 155 -1.61 30.72 -5.25
N ASP A 156 -0.45 30.62 -4.64
CA ASP A 156 0.33 31.76 -4.16
C ASP A 156 0.75 32.71 -5.29
N LEU A 157 1.08 32.17 -6.46
CA LEU A 157 1.37 32.94 -7.66
C LEU A 157 0.15 33.68 -8.21
N THR A 158 -1.03 33.11 -8.02
CA THR A 158 -2.28 33.74 -8.47
C THR A 158 -2.69 34.86 -7.52
N VAL A 159 -2.60 34.66 -6.20
CA VAL A 159 -2.98 35.66 -5.18
C VAL A 159 -2.07 36.88 -5.19
N LYS A 160 -0.75 36.71 -5.36
CA LYS A 160 0.22 37.82 -5.38
C LYS A 160 0.04 38.83 -6.52
N ASN A 161 -0.73 38.48 -7.55
CA ASN A 161 -0.97 39.32 -8.72
C ASN A 161 -2.38 39.97 -8.74
N VAL A 162 -3.19 39.78 -7.69
CA VAL A 162 -4.52 40.40 -7.56
C VAL A 162 -4.53 41.62 -6.62
N ASN A 163 -3.42 41.86 -5.90
CA ASN A 163 -3.18 43.07 -5.09
C ASN A 163 -2.16 43.98 -5.78
#